data_AF-A0A0D6KYU8-F1
#
_entry.id   AF-A0A0D6KYU8-F1
#
_cell.length_a   1.000
_cell.length_b   1.000
_cell.length_c   1.000
_cell.angle_alpha   90.00
_cell.angle_beta   90.00
_cell.angle_gamma   90.00
#
_symmetry.space_group_name_H-M   'P 1'
#
loop_
_entity.id
_entity.type
_entity.pdbx_description
1 polymer ?
#
loop_
_entity_poly.entity_id
_entity_poly.type
_entity_poly.pdbx_seq_one_letter_code
_entity_poly.pdbx_strand_id
1 'polypeptide(L)'
;MYRLNKKALQILQAEIQRCSGKDQVGKIEQEIVIKRLEQLCKEKGDRAKLDELRDSVIDIYPQFSEKILKQAAKANQSKGFFTKLKWVTILLGSSTGILWVVNLPYPMIRWPVAKIAPILLLPSYINMDYHYREAIKNLEQADQLINQATSPADIEQGSQKAAAAQTNLNNLPVWFLGYYPKAYCNFFGCTWKFTVDEFEAARGRVARIEAIAFQDRNAFTPLEQGEMALKLARQQYEKATSIKDKENAIASWQAAIDQLDQIPKATFAGETAQSKLKAYKRDFDNARIGTFIAAAQEFDLEAEKIQPKQPKAATELWEQATQRLNQIPTENPRYLEAQRLLAGYQVKLKTVADPRSGTYIEAAKEFALAAAKASQNPPHSVVKWEQIAKLWQKSIDQLENIRVEEPGYVAAQKLLAEYQTNLGIIETRRKAESEAQASLQAANEQIQGLIASPPANPQQLKGKIQGIINRLKTIQAGTTAYTEAQKLLVSAQKRLQQ
;
A
#
# COMPACT_ATOMS: atom_id res chain seq x y z
N MET A 1 32.20 72.48 -28.86
CA MET A 1 31.66 71.09 -28.83
C MET A 1 30.41 71.06 -29.69
N TYR A 2 30.01 69.92 -30.24
CA TYR A 2 28.75 69.83 -31.00
C TYR A 2 27.55 69.81 -30.04
N ARG A 3 26.44 70.47 -30.43
CA ARG A 3 25.27 70.63 -29.55
C ARG A 3 24.61 69.30 -29.20
N LEU A 4 24.61 68.33 -30.12
CA LEU A 4 24.12 66.95 -29.89
C LEU A 4 25.20 65.89 -30.20
N ASN A 5 25.43 64.95 -29.29
CA ASN A 5 26.36 63.84 -29.53
C ASN A 5 25.67 62.62 -30.16
N LYS A 6 26.46 61.73 -30.78
CA LYS A 6 25.96 60.55 -31.50
C LYS A 6 25.15 59.60 -30.61
N LYS A 7 25.50 59.48 -29.32
CA LYS A 7 24.82 58.58 -28.38
C LYS A 7 23.42 59.09 -28.02
N ALA A 8 23.28 60.39 -27.82
CA ALA A 8 21.99 61.04 -27.60
C ALA A 8 21.12 61.02 -28.87
N LEU A 9 21.71 61.22 -30.04
CA LEU A 9 21.02 61.10 -31.34
C LEU A 9 20.39 59.71 -31.54
N GLN A 10 21.13 58.63 -31.26
CA GLN A 10 20.63 57.26 -31.39
C GLN A 10 19.42 56.98 -30.49
N ILE A 11 19.44 57.51 -29.25
CA ILE A 11 18.32 57.35 -28.31
C ILE A 11 17.06 58.04 -28.85
N LEU A 12 17.20 59.23 -29.43
CA LEU A 12 16.08 59.98 -30.01
C LEU A 12 15.55 59.32 -31.28
N GLN A 13 16.43 58.85 -32.17
CA GLN A 13 16.03 58.17 -33.42
C GLN A 13 15.23 56.89 -33.17
N ALA A 14 15.60 56.11 -32.14
CA ALA A 14 14.88 54.90 -31.78
C ALA A 14 13.43 55.17 -31.34
N GLU A 15 13.18 56.31 -30.70
CA GLU A 15 11.85 56.71 -30.27
C GLU A 15 11.05 57.36 -31.42
N ILE A 16 11.70 58.13 -32.29
CA ILE A 16 11.06 58.65 -33.52
C ILE A 16 10.52 57.51 -34.39
N GLN A 17 11.28 56.42 -34.54
CA GLN A 17 10.83 55.23 -35.27
C GLN A 17 9.60 54.55 -34.64
N ARG A 18 9.39 54.70 -33.33
CA ARG A 18 8.18 54.19 -32.65
C ARG A 18 7.00 55.14 -32.76
N CYS A 19 7.26 56.45 -32.76
CA CYS A 19 6.22 57.46 -32.84
C CYS A 19 5.73 57.72 -34.27
N SER A 20 6.49 57.34 -35.30
CA SER A 20 6.15 57.58 -36.71
C SER A 20 5.19 56.54 -37.30
N GLY A 21 4.22 57.02 -38.09
CA GLY A 21 3.34 56.20 -38.92
C GLY A 21 4.06 55.57 -40.12
N LYS A 22 3.59 54.41 -40.60
CA LYS A 22 4.21 53.67 -41.71
C LYS A 22 3.84 54.22 -43.10
N ASP A 23 2.99 55.24 -43.16
CA ASP A 23 2.50 55.88 -44.36
C ASP A 23 3.48 56.94 -44.90
N GLN A 24 3.17 57.51 -46.06
CA GLN A 24 4.09 58.42 -46.75
C GLN A 24 4.26 59.75 -45.98
N VAL A 25 3.24 60.19 -45.24
CA VAL A 25 3.30 61.38 -44.37
C VAL A 25 4.20 61.10 -43.16
N GLY A 26 4.03 59.97 -42.46
CA GLY A 26 4.89 59.60 -41.34
C GLY A 26 6.38 59.47 -41.70
N LYS A 27 6.69 59.01 -42.93
CA LYS A 27 8.07 58.98 -43.45
C LYS A 27 8.67 60.38 -43.66
N ILE A 28 7.88 61.33 -44.16
CA ILE A 28 8.33 62.71 -44.36
C ILE A 28 8.55 63.40 -43.00
N GLU A 29 7.61 63.24 -42.06
CA GLU A 29 7.73 63.75 -40.69
C GLU A 29 8.97 63.21 -39.97
N GLN A 30 9.23 61.91 -40.12
CA GLN A 30 10.42 61.26 -39.59
C GLN A 30 11.70 61.88 -40.18
N GLU A 31 11.75 62.11 -41.49
CA GLU A 31 12.91 62.70 -42.16
C GLU A 31 13.15 64.15 -41.71
N ILE A 32 12.09 64.93 -41.50
CA ILE A 32 12.17 66.31 -41.01
C ILE A 32 12.79 66.35 -39.60
N VAL A 33 12.27 65.56 -38.66
CA VAL A 33 12.77 65.55 -37.28
C VAL A 33 14.21 65.01 -37.21
N ILE A 34 14.53 63.96 -37.98
CA ILE A 34 15.89 63.42 -38.03
C ILE A 34 16.87 64.47 -38.57
N LYS A 35 16.51 65.20 -39.64
CA LYS A 35 17.37 66.27 -40.19
C LYS A 35 17.58 67.40 -39.18
N ARG A 36 16.57 67.80 -38.40
CA ARG A 36 16.71 68.80 -37.32
C ARG A 36 17.69 68.33 -36.23
N LEU A 37 17.59 67.07 -35.80
CA LEU A 37 18.51 66.52 -34.80
C LEU A 37 19.94 66.32 -35.35
N GLU A 38 20.08 65.93 -36.61
CA GLU A 38 21.39 65.85 -37.28
C GLU A 38 22.04 67.23 -37.45
N GLN A 39 21.24 68.27 -37.64
CA GLN A 39 21.71 69.65 -37.68
C GLN A 39 22.31 70.06 -36.32
N LEU A 40 21.67 69.68 -35.20
CA LEU A 40 22.24 69.86 -33.85
C LEU A 40 23.55 69.07 -33.64
N CYS A 41 23.77 67.98 -34.38
CA CYS A 41 25.05 67.28 -34.39
C CYS A 41 26.15 67.99 -35.20
N LYS A 42 25.79 68.93 -36.09
CA LYS A 42 26.72 69.72 -36.92
C LYS A 42 26.98 71.11 -36.35
N GLU A 43 26.06 71.66 -35.59
CA GLU A 43 26.20 72.94 -34.91
C GLU A 43 27.18 72.87 -33.74
N LYS A 44 28.08 73.86 -33.65
CA LYS A 44 28.99 74.03 -32.52
C LYS A 44 28.38 75.02 -31.53
N GLY A 45 28.27 74.62 -30.27
CA GLY A 45 27.70 75.44 -29.21
C GLY A 45 27.59 74.67 -27.90
N ASP A 46 26.84 75.22 -26.94
CA ASP A 46 26.50 74.53 -25.70
C ASP A 46 25.67 73.28 -25.98
N ARG A 47 25.83 72.25 -25.15
CA ARG A 47 25.11 70.98 -25.30
C ARG A 47 23.61 71.24 -25.17
N ALA A 48 22.84 70.74 -26.14
CA ALA A 48 21.40 70.85 -26.13
C ALA A 48 20.83 70.25 -24.84
N LYS A 49 20.10 71.10 -24.09
CA LYS A 49 19.43 70.77 -22.83
C LYS A 49 18.09 70.10 -23.10
N LEU A 50 17.44 69.61 -22.04
CA LEU A 50 16.17 68.89 -22.14
C LEU A 50 15.11 69.67 -22.92
N ASP A 51 14.94 70.96 -22.63
CA ASP A 51 13.90 71.77 -23.27
C ASP A 51 14.18 71.99 -24.76
N GLU A 52 15.44 72.23 -25.16
CA GLU A 52 15.82 72.34 -26.57
C GLU A 52 15.61 71.03 -27.36
N LEU A 53 15.85 69.89 -26.72
CA LEU A 53 15.57 68.57 -27.33
C LEU A 53 14.07 68.30 -27.43
N ARG A 54 13.27 68.78 -26.48
CA ARG A 54 11.80 68.67 -26.51
C ARG A 54 11.23 69.51 -27.64
N ASP A 55 11.65 70.78 -27.75
CA ASP A 55 11.18 71.71 -28.78
C ASP A 55 11.52 71.22 -30.20
N SER A 56 12.57 70.42 -30.35
CA SER A 56 12.99 69.86 -31.64
C SER A 56 12.07 68.75 -32.17
N VAL A 57 11.23 68.14 -31.32
CA VAL A 57 10.44 66.95 -31.66
C VAL A 57 8.95 67.05 -31.34
N ILE A 58 8.53 67.89 -30.39
CA ILE A 58 7.17 67.89 -29.84
C ILE A 58 6.13 68.53 -30.78
N ASP A 59 6.56 69.35 -31.73
CA ASP A 59 5.70 69.94 -32.76
C ASP A 59 5.18 68.90 -33.77
N ILE A 60 5.98 67.86 -34.03
CA ILE A 60 5.64 66.76 -34.94
C ILE A 60 5.16 65.52 -34.17
N TYR A 61 5.72 65.27 -32.98
CA TYR A 61 5.32 64.14 -32.12
C TYR A 61 4.89 64.64 -30.73
N PRO A 62 3.65 65.14 -30.57
CA PRO A 62 3.14 65.58 -29.25
C PRO A 62 3.18 64.49 -28.17
N GLN A 63 3.07 63.23 -28.59
CA GLN A 63 3.14 62.03 -27.74
C GLN A 63 4.57 61.55 -27.42
N PHE A 64 5.62 62.30 -27.77
CA PHE A 64 7.00 61.85 -27.58
C PHE A 64 7.36 61.63 -26.11
N SER A 65 8.06 60.54 -25.81
CA SER A 65 8.31 60.16 -24.42
C SER A 65 9.25 61.13 -23.69
N GLU A 66 8.70 61.84 -22.69
CA GLU A 66 9.41 62.72 -21.77
C GLU A 66 10.57 62.01 -21.04
N LYS A 67 10.39 60.72 -20.75
CA LYS A 67 11.43 59.88 -20.12
C LYS A 67 12.63 59.68 -21.04
N ILE A 68 12.38 59.49 -22.34
CA ILE A 68 13.42 59.31 -23.36
C ILE A 68 14.16 60.63 -23.61
N LEU A 69 13.46 61.77 -23.62
CA LEU A 69 14.08 63.10 -23.71
C LEU A 69 15.06 63.35 -22.56
N LYS A 70 14.68 63.02 -21.31
CA LYS A 70 15.57 63.11 -20.14
C LYS A 70 16.79 62.20 -20.26
N GLN A 71 16.60 60.98 -20.79
CA GLN A 71 17.67 60.03 -21.01
C GLN A 71 18.65 60.51 -22.09
N ALA A 72 18.14 61.05 -23.20
CA ALA A 72 18.93 61.63 -24.28
C ALA A 72 19.72 62.86 -23.82
N ALA A 73 19.09 63.79 -23.08
CA ALA A 73 19.77 64.97 -22.51
C ALA A 73 20.93 64.58 -21.58
N LYS A 74 20.71 63.59 -20.71
CA LYS A 74 21.75 63.06 -19.82
C LYS A 74 22.88 62.36 -20.59
N ALA A 75 22.55 61.67 -21.68
CA ALA A 75 23.55 61.06 -22.57
C ALA A 75 24.30 62.09 -23.41
N ASN A 76 23.68 63.24 -23.70
CA ASN A 76 24.27 64.34 -24.48
C ASN A 76 25.35 65.10 -23.69
N GLN A 77 25.23 65.08 -22.37
CA GLN A 77 26.23 65.63 -21.45
C GLN A 77 27.40 64.64 -21.30
N SER A 78 28.60 65.03 -21.70
CA SER A 78 29.79 64.23 -21.45
C SER A 78 30.14 64.28 -19.96
N LYS A 79 30.25 63.11 -19.32
CA LYS A 79 30.96 62.97 -18.04
C LYS A 79 32.45 63.24 -18.29
N GLY A 80 32.86 64.49 -18.14
CA GLY A 80 34.26 64.90 -18.21
C GLY A 80 34.92 64.82 -16.84
N PHE A 81 35.70 63.77 -16.62
CA PHE A 81 36.67 63.65 -15.54
C PHE A 81 38.00 64.22 -16.06
N PHE A 82 38.55 65.19 -15.33
CA PHE A 82 39.83 65.91 -15.49
C PHE A 82 40.00 66.94 -16.61
N THR A 83 39.96 68.22 -16.20
CA THR A 83 40.96 69.20 -16.66
C THR A 83 41.49 70.00 -15.46
N LYS A 84 42.83 70.01 -15.39
CA LYS A 84 43.75 70.57 -14.40
C LYS A 84 43.40 71.92 -13.75
N LEU A 85 43.61 71.92 -12.42
CA LEU A 85 44.49 72.85 -11.69
C LEU A 85 44.04 74.31 -11.56
N LYS A 86 43.31 74.62 -10.47
CA LYS A 86 43.45 75.90 -9.73
C LYS A 86 42.77 75.99 -8.34
N TRP A 87 42.61 74.89 -7.59
CA TRP A 87 42.13 74.99 -6.20
C TRP A 87 42.98 74.15 -5.24
N VAL A 88 44.02 74.77 -4.72
CA VAL A 88 44.80 74.28 -3.57
C VAL A 88 44.36 74.95 -2.25
N THR A 89 43.37 75.86 -2.23
CA THR A 89 43.18 76.72 -1.05
C THR A 89 41.83 76.71 -0.35
N ILE A 90 40.82 75.92 -0.73
CA ILE A 90 39.54 75.90 0.02
C ILE A 90 38.98 74.49 0.13
N LEU A 91 39.54 73.66 1.02
CA LEU A 91 38.85 72.49 1.60
C LEU A 91 39.57 71.99 2.88
N LEU A 92 39.97 72.92 3.76
CA LEU A 92 40.38 72.61 5.14
C LEU A 92 39.64 73.46 6.19
N GLY A 93 38.43 73.94 5.86
CA GLY A 93 37.72 74.93 6.68
C GLY A 93 36.35 74.51 7.26
N SER A 94 35.79 73.35 6.90
CA SER A 94 34.52 72.90 7.45
C SER A 94 34.57 71.41 7.78
N SER A 95 34.51 71.11 9.08
CA SER A 95 34.57 69.78 9.70
C SER A 95 33.62 68.73 9.09
N THR A 96 32.55 69.17 8.43
CA THR A 96 31.55 68.31 7.78
C THR A 96 32.05 67.58 6.52
N GLY A 97 32.95 68.19 5.74
CA GLY A 97 33.48 67.56 4.50
C GLY A 97 34.49 66.45 4.77
N ILE A 98 35.28 66.58 5.85
CA ILE A 98 36.25 65.57 6.29
C ILE A 98 35.53 64.36 6.88
N LEU A 99 34.45 64.57 7.64
CA LEU A 99 33.63 63.49 8.21
C LEU A 99 33.04 62.56 7.15
N TRP A 100 32.61 63.09 6.00
CA TRP A 100 32.03 62.28 4.93
C TRP A 100 33.06 61.35 4.27
N VAL A 101 34.27 61.85 3.99
CA VAL A 101 35.37 61.05 3.41
C VAL A 101 35.86 59.98 4.41
N VAL A 102 35.95 60.34 5.69
CA VAL A 102 36.34 59.42 6.78
C VAL A 102 35.32 58.30 7.00
N ASN A 103 34.04 58.55 6.72
CA ASN A 103 32.96 57.57 6.84
C ASN A 103 32.75 56.73 5.55
N LEU A 104 33.58 56.85 4.51
CA LEU A 104 33.45 56.00 3.32
C LEU A 104 33.86 54.55 3.63
N PRO A 105 33.14 53.52 3.15
CA PRO A 105 33.41 52.10 3.44
C PRO A 105 34.61 51.52 2.65
N TYR A 106 35.71 52.27 2.55
CA TYR A 106 36.94 51.82 1.89
C TYR A 106 38.02 51.42 2.91
N PRO A 107 38.57 50.19 2.83
CA PRO A 107 39.59 49.69 3.76
C PRO A 107 40.81 50.62 3.90
N MET A 108 41.28 51.17 2.77
CA MET A 108 42.46 52.04 2.72
C MET A 108 42.28 53.36 3.48
N ILE A 109 41.04 53.81 3.68
CA ILE A 109 40.73 55.07 4.39
C ILE A 109 40.45 54.80 5.87
N ARG A 110 39.74 53.71 6.19
CA ARG A 110 39.26 53.46 7.55
C ARG A 110 40.32 52.84 8.47
N TRP A 111 41.30 52.10 7.96
CA TRP A 111 42.36 51.50 8.78
C TRP A 111 43.26 52.55 9.49
N PRO A 112 43.72 53.63 8.80
CA PRO A 112 44.43 54.73 9.48
C PRO A 112 43.55 55.47 10.49
N VAL A 113 42.29 55.75 10.15
CA VAL A 113 41.34 56.46 11.03
C VAL A 113 41.10 55.67 12.32
N ALA A 114 40.96 54.34 12.22
CA ALA A 114 40.74 53.48 13.36
C ALA A 114 41.90 53.49 14.38
N LYS A 115 43.13 53.74 13.92
CA LYS A 115 44.33 53.85 14.78
C LYS A 115 44.54 55.24 15.36
N ILE A 116 44.21 56.29 14.60
CA ILE A 116 44.58 57.68 14.92
C ILE A 116 43.43 58.44 15.59
N ALA A 117 42.18 58.21 15.17
CA ALA A 117 40.99 58.93 15.64
C ALA A 117 39.76 57.99 15.71
N PRO A 118 39.76 56.99 16.61
CA PRO A 118 38.72 55.96 16.66
C PRO A 118 37.30 56.49 16.92
N ILE A 119 37.16 57.67 17.56
CA ILE A 119 35.88 58.32 17.87
C ILE A 119 35.09 58.62 16.58
N LEU A 120 35.76 58.90 15.46
CA LEU A 120 35.10 59.18 14.17
C LEU A 120 34.40 57.96 13.56
N LEU A 121 34.71 56.75 14.03
CA LEU A 121 34.11 55.49 13.58
C LEU A 121 33.03 54.97 14.54
N LEU A 122 32.69 55.72 15.60
CA LEU A 122 31.75 55.29 16.63
C LEU A 122 30.39 54.81 16.06
N PRO A 123 29.72 55.52 15.12
CA PRO A 123 28.47 55.03 14.54
C PRO A 123 28.63 53.72 13.76
N SER A 124 29.77 53.53 13.08
CA SER A 124 30.07 52.28 12.38
C SER A 124 30.28 51.12 13.37
N TYR A 125 30.94 51.37 14.51
CA TYR A 125 31.13 50.36 15.55
C TYR A 125 29.82 49.98 16.24
N ILE A 126 28.91 50.93 16.49
CA ILE A 126 27.58 50.64 17.04
C ILE A 126 26.77 49.77 16.08
N ASN A 127 26.75 50.14 14.80
CA ASN A 127 26.04 49.36 13.77
C ASN A 127 26.60 47.94 13.65
N MET A 128 27.93 47.82 13.72
CA MET A 128 28.60 46.52 13.67
C MET A 128 28.34 45.68 14.92
N ASP A 129 28.34 46.27 16.12
CA ASP A 129 27.98 45.58 17.38
C ASP A 129 26.62 44.92 17.27
N TYR A 130 25.65 45.71 16.82
CA TYR A 130 24.27 45.32 16.70
C TYR A 130 24.13 44.13 15.75
N HIS A 131 24.64 44.27 14.52
CA HIS A 131 24.56 43.19 13.53
C HIS A 131 25.36 41.96 13.94
N TYR A 132 26.50 42.10 14.62
CA TYR A 132 27.27 40.96 15.10
C TYR A 132 26.49 40.20 16.17
N ARG A 133 25.98 40.89 17.20
CA ARG A 133 25.22 40.26 18.29
C ARG A 133 23.94 39.62 17.78
N GLU A 134 23.19 40.31 16.92
CA GLU A 134 21.96 39.75 16.33
C GLU A 134 22.26 38.61 15.35
N ALA A 135 23.37 38.64 14.60
CA ALA A 135 23.78 37.51 13.77
C ALA A 135 24.04 36.26 14.62
N ILE A 136 24.85 36.37 15.67
CA ILE A 136 25.19 35.23 16.54
C ILE A 136 23.96 34.71 17.29
N LYS A 137 23.13 35.60 17.84
CA LYS A 137 21.89 35.23 18.53
C LYS A 137 20.90 34.51 17.61
N ASN A 138 20.64 35.05 16.41
CA ASN A 138 19.72 34.41 15.48
C ASN A 138 20.31 33.11 14.93
N LEU A 139 21.62 33.03 14.74
CA LEU A 139 22.29 31.79 14.33
C LEU A 139 22.16 30.69 15.39
N GLU A 140 22.35 31.02 16.67
CA GLU A 140 22.19 30.06 17.77
C GLU A 140 20.73 29.58 17.89
N GLN A 141 19.78 30.52 17.78
CA GLN A 141 18.35 30.16 17.76
C GLN A 141 18.00 29.28 16.56
N ALA A 142 18.54 29.57 15.38
CA ALA A 142 18.33 28.77 14.19
C ALA A 142 18.88 27.35 14.37
N ASP A 143 20.10 27.22 14.91
CA ASP A 143 20.74 25.94 15.15
C ASP A 143 19.96 25.10 16.15
N GLN A 144 19.52 25.70 17.27
CA GLN A 144 18.69 25.01 18.26
C GLN A 144 17.37 24.51 17.65
N LEU A 145 16.67 25.35 16.90
CA LEU A 145 15.38 25.01 16.28
C LEU A 145 15.50 23.90 15.24
N ILE A 146 16.64 23.82 14.53
CA ILE A 146 16.84 22.85 13.46
C ILE A 146 17.38 21.53 14.00
N ASN A 147 18.38 21.58 14.90
CA ASN A 147 19.00 20.38 15.46
C ASN A 147 18.14 19.71 16.54
N GLN A 148 17.17 20.43 17.14
CA GLN A 148 16.24 19.90 18.14
C GLN A 148 14.79 20.01 17.67
N ALA A 149 14.56 20.00 16.36
CA ALA A 149 13.23 20.12 15.79
C ALA A 149 12.31 19.01 16.28
N THR A 150 11.11 19.38 16.70
CA THR A 150 10.04 18.45 17.09
C THR A 150 8.83 18.56 16.17
N SER A 151 8.82 19.58 15.29
CA SER A 151 7.73 19.86 14.38
C SER A 151 8.22 20.55 13.10
N PRO A 152 7.43 20.51 12.01
CA PRO A 152 7.71 21.31 10.82
C PRO A 152 7.80 22.81 11.10
N ALA A 153 7.09 23.30 12.12
CA ALA A 153 7.12 24.71 12.53
C ALA A 153 8.50 25.11 13.09
N ASP A 154 9.18 24.22 13.80
CA ASP A 154 10.53 24.46 14.33
C ASP A 154 11.52 24.64 13.18
N ILE A 155 11.44 23.79 12.15
CA ILE A 155 12.28 23.89 10.94
C ILE A 155 12.03 25.20 10.19
N GLU A 156 10.77 25.59 10.04
CA GLU A 156 10.38 26.85 9.38
C GLU A 156 10.91 28.05 10.16
N GLN A 157 10.68 28.09 11.48
CA GLN A 157 11.17 29.16 12.34
C GLN A 157 12.70 29.20 12.36
N GLY A 158 13.38 28.06 12.39
CA GLY A 158 14.83 27.95 12.29
C GLY A 158 15.38 28.51 10.99
N SER A 159 14.73 28.23 9.86
CA SER A 159 15.08 28.81 8.56
C SER A 159 14.92 30.33 8.54
N GLN A 160 13.85 30.86 9.13
CA GLN A 160 13.65 32.32 9.24
C GLN A 160 14.74 32.97 10.10
N LYS A 161 15.15 32.33 11.19
CA LYS A 161 16.26 32.77 12.04
C LYS A 161 17.60 32.72 11.31
N ALA A 162 17.86 31.69 10.51
CA ALA A 162 19.04 31.60 9.67
C ALA A 162 19.09 32.74 8.63
N ALA A 163 17.97 33.04 7.97
CA ALA A 163 17.88 34.16 7.02
C ALA A 163 18.07 35.53 7.70
N ALA A 164 17.55 35.71 8.92
CA ALA A 164 17.81 36.90 9.73
C ALA A 164 19.30 37.00 10.11
N ALA A 165 19.94 35.89 10.47
CA ALA A 165 21.38 35.85 10.72
C ALA A 165 22.18 36.19 9.45
N GLN A 166 21.81 35.64 8.29
CA GLN A 166 22.43 35.96 6.99
C GLN A 166 22.35 37.45 6.65
N THR A 167 21.19 38.06 6.90
CA THR A 167 20.95 39.49 6.68
C THR A 167 21.88 40.32 7.57
N ASN A 168 21.99 39.97 8.85
CA ASN A 168 22.89 40.63 9.78
C ASN A 168 24.37 40.44 9.39
N LEU A 169 24.79 39.23 9.00
CA LEU A 169 26.15 38.96 8.51
C LEU A 169 26.50 39.75 7.25
N ASN A 170 25.55 39.94 6.33
CA ASN A 170 25.76 40.74 5.12
C ASN A 170 25.96 42.24 5.39
N ASN A 171 25.42 42.74 6.51
CA ASN A 171 25.60 44.12 6.95
C ASN A 171 26.92 44.33 7.70
N LEU A 172 27.68 43.27 7.98
CA LEU A 172 29.01 43.39 8.59
C LEU A 172 30.06 43.76 7.53
N PRO A 173 30.88 44.80 7.79
CA PRO A 173 31.89 45.24 6.84
C PRO A 173 33.05 44.24 6.73
N VAL A 174 33.21 43.63 5.55
CA VAL A 174 34.29 42.67 5.23
C VAL A 174 35.70 43.28 5.42
N TRP A 175 35.86 44.58 5.21
CA TRP A 175 37.14 45.27 5.40
C TRP A 175 37.61 45.34 6.87
N PHE A 176 36.75 44.97 7.82
CA PHE A 176 37.05 44.96 9.26
C PHE A 176 37.50 43.58 9.79
N LEU A 177 37.49 42.56 8.94
CA LEU A 177 37.90 41.20 9.32
C LEU A 177 39.38 41.19 9.75
N GLY A 178 39.64 40.74 10.99
CA GLY A 178 40.99 40.70 11.56
C GLY A 178 41.44 41.98 12.29
N TYR A 179 40.57 42.98 12.46
CA TYR A 179 40.87 44.17 13.27
C TYR A 179 39.97 44.25 14.52
N TYR A 180 40.59 44.32 15.71
CA TYR A 180 39.89 44.44 16.99
C TYR A 180 39.95 45.89 17.53
N PRO A 181 38.81 46.62 17.67
CA PRO A 181 38.80 48.02 18.06
C PRO A 181 38.89 48.19 19.58
N LYS A 182 40.10 47.98 20.12
CA LYS A 182 40.41 48.03 21.56
C LYS A 182 39.78 49.23 22.29
N ALA A 183 39.87 50.44 21.74
CA ALA A 183 39.35 51.65 22.39
C ALA A 183 37.82 51.63 22.56
N TYR A 184 37.08 51.21 21.52
CA TYR A 184 35.62 51.07 21.60
C TYR A 184 35.23 49.92 22.53
N CYS A 185 35.90 48.77 22.40
CA CYS A 185 35.60 47.58 23.18
C CYS A 185 35.89 47.75 24.69
N ASN A 186 36.93 48.51 25.04
CA ASN A 186 37.25 48.84 26.43
C ASN A 186 36.20 49.76 27.07
N PHE A 187 35.60 50.66 26.30
CA PHE A 187 34.63 51.63 26.82
C PHE A 187 33.19 51.11 26.82
N PHE A 188 32.80 50.34 25.80
CA PHE A 188 31.42 49.86 25.60
C PHE A 188 31.23 48.36 25.87
N GLY A 189 32.27 47.63 26.27
CA GLY A 189 32.18 46.21 26.62
C GLY A 189 31.79 45.31 25.45
N CYS A 190 32.71 45.08 24.51
CA CYS A 190 32.46 44.20 23.36
C CYS A 190 32.96 42.77 23.59
N THR A 191 32.20 41.80 23.13
CA THR A 191 32.57 40.37 23.10
C THR A 191 32.97 39.89 21.70
N TRP A 192 33.38 40.82 20.81
CA TRP A 192 33.66 40.50 19.41
C TRP A 192 34.91 39.66 19.26
N LYS A 193 34.82 38.65 18.40
CA LYS A 193 35.97 37.87 17.95
C LYS A 193 36.00 37.82 16.42
N PHE A 194 35.79 38.97 15.78
CA PHE A 194 35.58 39.12 14.33
C PHE A 194 36.82 38.83 13.46
N THR A 195 37.25 37.58 13.45
CA THR A 195 38.25 37.01 12.55
C THR A 195 37.60 36.64 11.22
N VAL A 196 38.43 36.49 10.19
CA VAL A 196 37.98 35.94 8.89
C VAL A 196 37.34 34.57 9.13
N ASP A 197 38.01 33.71 9.91
CA ASP A 197 37.57 32.36 10.21
C ASP A 197 36.20 32.30 10.90
N GLU A 198 35.93 33.15 11.89
CA GLU A 198 34.62 33.17 12.57
C GLU A 198 33.50 33.66 11.65
N PHE A 199 33.79 34.66 10.81
CA PHE A 199 32.81 35.16 9.85
C PHE A 199 32.48 34.12 8.77
N GLU A 200 33.49 33.47 8.22
CA GLU A 200 33.32 32.38 7.26
C GLU A 200 32.59 31.19 7.92
N ALA A 201 32.95 30.81 9.15
CA ALA A 201 32.27 29.76 9.90
C ALA A 201 30.80 30.11 10.19
N ALA A 202 30.49 31.36 10.53
CA ALA A 202 29.11 31.80 10.75
C ALA A 202 28.28 31.71 9.46
N ARG A 203 28.82 32.18 8.33
CA ARG A 203 28.14 32.06 7.02
C ARG A 203 28.00 30.59 6.57
N GLY A 204 29.02 29.77 6.80
CA GLY A 204 28.97 28.34 6.51
C GLY A 204 27.90 27.61 7.33
N ARG A 205 27.75 27.96 8.62
CA ARG A 205 26.68 27.43 9.48
C ARG A 205 25.30 27.86 9.00
N VAL A 206 25.11 29.13 8.63
CA VAL A 206 23.84 29.60 8.03
C VAL A 206 23.51 28.79 6.78
N ALA A 207 24.45 28.66 5.84
CA ALA A 207 24.24 27.92 4.61
C ALA A 207 23.89 26.43 4.87
N ARG A 208 24.53 25.81 5.86
CA ARG A 208 24.21 24.45 6.29
C ARG A 208 22.78 24.35 6.84
N ILE A 209 22.37 25.28 7.71
CA ILE A 209 21.03 25.29 8.29
C ILE A 209 19.97 25.51 7.21
N GLU A 210 20.19 26.46 6.30
CA GLU A 210 19.28 26.70 5.18
C GLU A 210 19.16 25.47 4.26
N ALA A 211 20.27 24.76 4.02
CA ALA A 211 20.26 23.53 3.24
C ALA A 211 19.46 22.40 3.92
N ILE A 212 19.63 22.21 5.23
CA ILE A 212 18.85 21.23 6.01
C ILE A 212 17.36 21.60 5.95
N ALA A 213 17.02 22.85 6.28
CA ALA A 213 15.63 23.31 6.25
C ALA A 213 14.98 23.17 4.86
N PHE A 214 15.74 23.41 3.80
CA PHE A 214 15.27 23.21 2.42
C PHE A 214 14.99 21.73 2.12
N GLN A 215 15.89 20.82 2.51
CA GLN A 215 15.68 19.38 2.35
C GLN A 215 14.45 18.90 3.13
N ASP A 216 14.28 19.35 4.37
CA ASP A 216 13.12 19.04 5.20
C ASP A 216 11.80 19.55 4.61
N ARG A 217 11.77 20.80 4.14
CA ARG A 217 10.58 21.37 3.48
C ARG A 217 10.14 20.52 2.28
N ASN A 218 11.10 20.07 1.47
CA ASN A 218 10.81 19.21 0.32
C ASN A 218 10.32 17.81 0.74
N ALA A 219 10.68 17.36 1.95
CA ALA A 219 10.30 16.06 2.49
C ALA A 219 8.96 16.07 3.25
N PHE A 220 8.43 17.24 3.65
CA PHE A 220 7.13 17.33 4.31
C PHE A 220 5.96 16.97 3.40
N THR A 221 5.97 17.42 2.14
CA THR A 221 4.92 17.08 1.18
C THR A 221 4.79 15.57 0.94
N PRO A 222 5.86 14.81 0.63
CA PRO A 222 5.73 13.36 0.47
C PRO A 222 5.37 12.63 1.77
N LEU A 223 5.77 13.16 2.95
CA LEU A 223 5.31 12.64 4.24
C LEU A 223 3.79 12.77 4.39
N GLU A 224 3.24 13.96 4.20
CA GLU A 224 1.80 14.22 4.32
C GLU A 224 1.00 13.40 3.29
N GLN A 225 1.46 13.37 2.04
CA GLN A 225 0.83 12.60 0.98
C GLN A 225 0.85 11.09 1.27
N GLY A 226 1.99 10.56 1.72
CA GLY A 226 2.13 9.15 2.08
C GLY A 226 1.22 8.77 3.26
N GLU A 227 1.15 9.59 4.31
CA GLU A 227 0.27 9.36 5.45
C GLU A 227 -1.22 9.43 5.06
N MET A 228 -1.59 10.41 4.23
CA MET A 228 -2.96 10.54 3.72
C MET A 228 -3.34 9.36 2.82
N ALA A 229 -2.45 8.94 1.92
CA ALA A 229 -2.65 7.77 1.05
C ALA A 229 -2.82 6.49 1.86
N LEU A 230 -2.01 6.30 2.91
CA LEU A 230 -2.11 5.17 3.82
C LEU A 230 -3.45 5.15 4.56
N LYS A 231 -3.87 6.31 5.08
CA LYS A 231 -5.18 6.44 5.75
C LYS A 231 -6.33 6.10 4.80
N LEU A 232 -6.27 6.59 3.57
CA LEU A 232 -7.30 6.32 2.56
C LEU A 232 -7.34 4.84 2.18
N ALA A 233 -6.18 4.22 1.94
CA ALA A 233 -6.09 2.80 1.59
C ALA A 233 -6.65 1.91 2.71
N ARG A 234 -6.38 2.24 3.98
CA ARG A 234 -6.98 1.55 5.13
C ARG A 234 -8.51 1.69 5.17
N GLN A 235 -9.03 2.89 4.95
CA GLN A 235 -10.48 3.11 4.91
C GLN A 235 -11.15 2.36 3.74
N GLN A 236 -10.49 2.29 2.59
CA GLN A 236 -10.96 1.49 1.45
C GLN A 236 -10.99 0.01 1.80
N TYR A 237 -9.94 -0.50 2.46
CA TYR A 237 -9.87 -1.88 2.91
C TYR A 237 -10.99 -2.23 3.92
N GLU A 238 -11.24 -1.35 4.88
CA GLU A 238 -12.29 -1.55 5.90
C GLU A 238 -13.70 -1.52 5.31
N LYS A 239 -13.95 -0.70 4.28
CA LYS A 239 -15.24 -0.60 3.59
C LYS A 239 -15.45 -1.66 2.51
N ALA A 240 -14.38 -2.31 2.06
CA ALA A 240 -14.44 -3.29 0.98
C ALA A 240 -15.21 -4.54 1.41
N THR A 241 -16.23 -4.89 0.61
CA THR A 241 -17.04 -6.09 0.81
C THR A 241 -16.50 -7.29 0.04
N SER A 242 -15.91 -7.06 -1.15
CA SER A 242 -15.27 -8.09 -1.96
C SER A 242 -13.79 -8.27 -1.62
N ILE A 243 -13.30 -9.51 -1.72
CA ILE A 243 -11.86 -9.82 -1.66
C ILE A 243 -11.07 -9.03 -2.70
N LYS A 244 -11.60 -8.86 -3.93
CA LYS A 244 -10.92 -8.11 -4.99
C LYS A 244 -10.69 -6.64 -4.60
N ASP A 245 -11.70 -6.02 -3.97
CA ASP A 245 -11.59 -4.64 -3.51
C ASP A 245 -10.62 -4.52 -2.33
N LYS A 246 -10.58 -5.52 -1.44
CA LYS A 246 -9.58 -5.60 -0.38
C LYS A 246 -8.16 -5.72 -0.93
N GLU A 247 -7.94 -6.54 -1.96
CA GLU A 247 -6.64 -6.68 -2.61
C GLU A 247 -6.19 -5.37 -3.29
N ASN A 248 -7.10 -4.66 -3.96
CA ASN A 248 -6.82 -3.34 -4.52
C ASN A 248 -6.45 -2.32 -3.43
N ALA A 249 -7.17 -2.33 -2.31
CA ALA A 249 -6.86 -1.46 -1.17
C ALA A 249 -5.50 -1.80 -0.52
N ILE A 250 -5.15 -3.09 -0.42
CA ILE A 250 -3.83 -3.56 0.04
C ILE A 250 -2.74 -3.08 -0.92
N ALA A 251 -2.96 -3.12 -2.24
CA ALA A 251 -2.00 -2.62 -3.21
C ALA A 251 -1.76 -1.10 -3.04
N SER A 252 -2.83 -0.32 -2.85
CA SER A 252 -2.72 1.11 -2.52
C SER A 252 -2.01 1.36 -1.18
N TRP A 253 -2.22 0.48 -0.20
CA TRP A 253 -1.55 0.56 1.10
C TRP A 253 -0.04 0.29 0.96
N GLN A 254 0.36 -0.72 0.18
CA GLN A 254 1.78 -0.97 -0.12
C GLN A 254 2.42 0.24 -0.79
N ALA A 255 1.77 0.83 -1.80
CA ALA A 255 2.28 2.01 -2.49
C ALA A 255 2.49 3.20 -1.54
N ALA A 256 1.58 3.41 -0.58
CA ALA A 256 1.73 4.45 0.44
C ALA A 256 2.91 4.16 1.39
N ILE A 257 3.12 2.89 1.79
CA ILE A 257 4.28 2.48 2.58
C ILE A 257 5.58 2.72 1.80
N ASP A 258 5.62 2.38 0.51
CA ASP A 258 6.79 2.58 -0.35
C ASP A 258 7.11 4.07 -0.50
N GLN A 259 6.10 4.93 -0.65
CA GLN A 259 6.28 6.38 -0.70
C GLN A 259 6.90 6.93 0.59
N LEU A 260 6.45 6.45 1.75
CA LEU A 260 7.03 6.82 3.04
C LEU A 260 8.46 6.30 3.22
N ASP A 261 8.78 5.11 2.69
CA ASP A 261 10.12 4.51 2.81
C ASP A 261 11.16 5.21 1.91
N GLN A 262 10.70 5.88 0.84
CA GLN A 262 11.55 6.67 -0.07
C GLN A 262 11.95 8.05 0.49
N ILE A 263 11.35 8.49 1.60
CA ILE A 263 11.67 9.79 2.20
C ILE A 263 13.09 9.75 2.77
N PRO A 264 13.97 10.72 2.44
CA PRO A 264 15.35 10.72 2.90
C PRO A 264 15.47 10.67 4.42
N LYS A 265 16.14 9.64 4.95
CA LYS A 265 16.29 9.40 6.41
C LYS A 265 17.01 10.51 7.17
N ALA A 266 17.78 11.35 6.48
CA ALA A 266 18.50 12.47 7.08
C ALA A 266 17.62 13.71 7.36
N THR A 267 16.34 13.67 6.98
CA THR A 267 15.35 14.72 7.22
C THR A 267 14.50 14.37 8.44
N PHE A 268 14.04 15.37 9.19
CA PHE A 268 13.05 15.21 10.25
C PHE A 268 11.78 14.48 9.76
N ALA A 269 11.35 14.79 8.53
CA ALA A 269 10.23 14.09 7.89
C ALA A 269 10.51 12.59 7.68
N GLY A 270 11.73 12.25 7.24
CA GLY A 270 12.17 10.86 7.08
C GLY A 270 12.25 10.11 8.40
N GLU A 271 12.82 10.72 9.45
CA GLU A 271 12.83 10.12 10.79
C GLU A 271 11.41 9.86 11.31
N THR A 272 10.52 10.83 11.13
CA THR A 272 9.10 10.70 11.49
C THR A 272 8.45 9.53 10.75
N ALA A 273 8.65 9.43 9.42
CA ALA A 273 8.12 8.31 8.62
C ALA A 273 8.65 6.96 9.12
N GLN A 274 9.96 6.83 9.32
CA GLN A 274 10.61 5.59 9.75
C GLN A 274 10.15 5.14 11.14
N SER A 275 9.92 6.09 12.05
CA SER A 275 9.39 5.77 13.39
C SER A 275 8.01 5.11 13.33
N LYS A 276 7.17 5.50 12.35
CA LYS A 276 5.80 4.98 12.15
C LYS A 276 5.76 3.74 11.26
N LEU A 277 6.70 3.58 10.33
CA LEU A 277 6.71 2.51 9.33
C LEU A 277 6.69 1.11 9.94
N LYS A 278 7.29 0.89 11.11
CA LYS A 278 7.24 -0.42 11.79
C LYS A 278 5.80 -0.84 12.09
N ALA A 279 4.98 0.07 12.62
CA ALA A 279 3.58 -0.20 12.91
C ALA A 279 2.78 -0.37 11.62
N TYR A 280 3.03 0.47 10.61
CA TYR A 280 2.35 0.39 9.31
C TYR A 280 2.62 -0.92 8.57
N LYS A 281 3.88 -1.38 8.50
CA LYS A 281 4.26 -2.64 7.86
C LYS A 281 3.61 -3.84 8.55
N ARG A 282 3.59 -3.85 9.90
CA ARG A 282 2.88 -4.87 10.69
C ARG A 282 1.38 -4.92 10.37
N ASP A 283 0.72 -3.77 10.40
CA ASP A 283 -0.73 -3.70 10.17
C ASP A 283 -1.08 -4.12 8.72
N PHE A 284 -0.25 -3.71 7.76
CA PHE A 284 -0.34 -4.13 6.36
C PHE A 284 -0.20 -5.64 6.20
N ASP A 285 0.83 -6.25 6.81
CA ASP A 285 1.06 -7.69 6.72
C ASP A 285 -0.12 -8.49 7.29
N ASN A 286 -0.67 -8.05 8.42
CA ASN A 286 -1.85 -8.66 9.02
C ASN A 286 -3.08 -8.58 8.11
N ALA A 287 -3.32 -7.42 7.49
CA ALA A 287 -4.43 -7.23 6.56
C ALA A 287 -4.27 -8.08 5.29
N ARG A 288 -3.07 -8.08 4.71
CA ARG A 288 -2.73 -8.86 3.52
C ARG A 288 -2.92 -10.37 3.75
N ILE A 289 -2.36 -10.89 4.83
CA ILE A 289 -2.43 -12.32 5.14
C ILE A 289 -3.85 -12.74 5.52
N GLY A 290 -4.57 -11.89 6.28
CA GLY A 290 -5.99 -12.11 6.54
C GLY A 290 -6.82 -12.17 5.26
N THR A 291 -6.49 -11.36 4.26
CA THR A 291 -7.17 -11.38 2.96
C THR A 291 -6.85 -12.64 2.17
N PHE A 292 -5.61 -13.12 2.16
CA PHE A 292 -5.26 -14.39 1.50
C PHE A 292 -6.01 -15.58 2.08
N ILE A 293 -6.14 -15.65 3.41
CA ILE A 293 -6.90 -16.72 4.07
C ILE A 293 -8.39 -16.62 3.72
N ALA A 294 -8.97 -15.42 3.78
CA ALA A 294 -10.37 -15.21 3.43
C ALA A 294 -10.65 -15.53 1.94
N ALA A 295 -9.75 -15.14 1.03
CA ALA A 295 -9.83 -15.47 -0.39
C ALA A 295 -9.83 -16.98 -0.61
N ALA A 296 -8.91 -17.70 0.06
CA ALA A 296 -8.82 -19.14 -0.03
C ALA A 296 -10.11 -19.84 0.44
N GLN A 297 -10.72 -19.35 1.52
CA GLN A 297 -12.00 -19.86 2.02
C GLN A 297 -13.16 -19.56 1.06
N GLU A 298 -13.19 -18.39 0.43
CA GLU A 298 -14.21 -18.05 -0.57
C GLU A 298 -14.09 -18.93 -1.83
N PHE A 299 -12.88 -19.15 -2.33
CA PHE A 299 -12.63 -20.09 -3.41
C PHE A 299 -13.07 -21.51 -3.05
N ASP A 300 -12.85 -21.95 -1.81
CA ASP A 300 -13.29 -23.25 -1.33
C ASP A 300 -14.82 -23.39 -1.34
N LEU A 301 -15.53 -22.39 -0.80
CA LEU A 301 -16.99 -22.36 -0.79
C LEU A 301 -17.57 -22.40 -2.20
N GLU A 302 -16.94 -21.72 -3.16
CA GLU A 302 -17.39 -21.71 -4.54
C GLU A 302 -17.05 -23.02 -5.25
N ALA A 303 -15.86 -23.58 -4.99
CA ALA A 303 -15.44 -24.87 -5.51
C ALA A 303 -16.40 -25.99 -5.09
N GLU A 304 -16.80 -26.03 -3.81
CA GLU A 304 -17.74 -27.04 -3.30
C GLU A 304 -19.11 -26.98 -3.98
N LYS A 305 -19.60 -25.79 -4.31
CA LYS A 305 -20.88 -25.64 -5.02
C LYS A 305 -20.81 -26.15 -6.46
N ILE A 306 -19.70 -25.91 -7.16
CA ILE A 306 -19.58 -26.25 -8.58
C ILE A 306 -19.02 -27.65 -8.83
N GLN A 307 -18.29 -28.23 -7.86
CA GLN A 307 -17.64 -29.54 -7.95
C GLN A 307 -18.54 -30.64 -8.55
N PRO A 308 -19.82 -30.81 -8.16
CA PRO A 308 -20.66 -31.89 -8.69
C PRO A 308 -20.95 -31.75 -10.18
N LYS A 309 -20.95 -30.53 -10.72
CA LYS A 309 -21.28 -30.23 -12.12
C LYS A 309 -20.03 -30.01 -12.97
N GLN A 310 -19.00 -29.42 -12.39
CA GLN A 310 -17.79 -28.96 -13.08
C GLN A 310 -16.56 -29.22 -12.19
N PRO A 311 -16.09 -30.48 -12.09
CA PRO A 311 -15.00 -30.86 -11.19
C PRO A 311 -13.66 -30.19 -11.57
N LYS A 312 -13.42 -29.95 -12.87
CA LYS A 312 -12.22 -29.22 -13.33
C LYS A 312 -12.21 -27.78 -12.82
N ALA A 313 -13.33 -27.06 -12.95
CA ALA A 313 -13.44 -25.69 -12.45
C ALA A 313 -13.28 -25.61 -10.92
N ALA A 314 -13.80 -26.60 -10.17
CA ALA A 314 -13.57 -26.67 -8.73
C ALA A 314 -12.09 -26.89 -8.38
N THR A 315 -11.39 -27.71 -9.16
CA THR A 315 -9.94 -27.96 -8.99
C THR A 315 -9.15 -26.66 -9.19
N GLU A 316 -9.46 -25.89 -10.23
CA GLU A 316 -8.82 -24.59 -10.51
C GLU A 316 -9.02 -23.59 -9.34
N LEU A 317 -10.19 -23.58 -8.70
CA LEU A 317 -10.46 -22.73 -7.54
C LEU A 317 -9.63 -23.16 -6.31
N TRP A 318 -9.51 -24.45 -6.03
CA TRP A 318 -8.64 -24.93 -4.94
C TRP A 318 -7.15 -24.72 -5.22
N GLU A 319 -6.73 -24.76 -6.47
CA GLU A 319 -5.37 -24.38 -6.88
C GLU A 319 -5.12 -22.88 -6.63
N GLN A 320 -6.06 -22.01 -6.96
CA GLN A 320 -6.00 -20.58 -6.63
C GLN A 320 -5.93 -20.36 -5.11
N ALA A 321 -6.75 -21.07 -4.33
CA ALA A 321 -6.70 -21.02 -2.87
C ALA A 321 -5.30 -21.41 -2.34
N THR A 322 -4.74 -22.50 -2.88
CA THR A 322 -3.40 -23.00 -2.54
C THR A 322 -2.33 -21.95 -2.88
N GLN A 323 -2.42 -21.31 -4.05
CA GLN A 323 -1.48 -20.27 -4.48
C GLN A 323 -1.49 -19.06 -3.53
N ARG A 324 -2.67 -18.64 -3.04
CA ARG A 324 -2.78 -17.53 -2.07
C ARG A 324 -2.17 -17.90 -0.72
N LEU A 325 -2.46 -19.10 -0.22
CA LEU A 325 -1.93 -19.56 1.07
C LEU A 325 -0.41 -19.76 1.04
N ASN A 326 0.17 -20.20 -0.08
CA ASN A 326 1.61 -20.34 -0.26
C ASN A 326 2.38 -19.00 -0.23
N GLN A 327 1.69 -17.86 -0.36
CA GLN A 327 2.32 -16.53 -0.22
C GLN A 327 2.49 -16.09 1.23
N ILE A 328 1.98 -16.86 2.21
CA ILE A 328 2.06 -16.52 3.63
C ILE A 328 3.44 -16.94 4.17
N PRO A 329 4.24 -15.99 4.69
CA PRO A 329 5.58 -16.29 5.24
C PRO A 329 5.52 -17.22 6.46
N THR A 330 6.56 -18.03 6.64
CA THR A 330 6.73 -18.97 7.75
C THR A 330 6.76 -18.29 9.12
N GLU A 331 7.19 -17.03 9.18
CA GLU A 331 7.31 -16.25 10.41
C GLU A 331 5.96 -15.65 10.85
N ASN A 332 4.93 -15.72 10.00
CA ASN A 332 3.65 -15.14 10.34
C ASN A 332 2.89 -15.99 11.38
N PRO A 333 2.27 -15.39 12.42
CA PRO A 333 1.51 -16.13 13.42
C PRO A 333 0.37 -17.00 12.85
N ARG A 334 -0.16 -16.67 11.67
CA ARG A 334 -1.24 -17.41 10.98
C ARG A 334 -0.74 -18.46 9.98
N TYR A 335 0.57 -18.70 9.91
CA TYR A 335 1.14 -19.69 9.00
C TYR A 335 0.60 -21.11 9.25
N LEU A 336 0.42 -21.52 10.51
CA LEU A 336 -0.13 -22.83 10.86
C LEU A 336 -1.60 -22.98 10.41
N GLU A 337 -2.38 -21.91 10.47
CA GLU A 337 -3.75 -21.88 9.96
C GLU A 337 -3.76 -22.12 8.43
N ALA A 338 -2.86 -21.44 7.71
CA ALA A 338 -2.69 -21.62 6.28
C ALA A 338 -2.26 -23.05 5.91
N GLN A 339 -1.30 -23.65 6.64
CA GLN A 339 -0.87 -25.03 6.41
C GLN A 339 -2.02 -26.04 6.60
N ARG A 340 -2.86 -25.83 7.60
CA ARG A 340 -4.03 -26.69 7.84
C ARG A 340 -5.02 -26.63 6.67
N LEU A 341 -5.28 -25.42 6.14
CA LEU A 341 -6.14 -25.24 4.96
C LEU A 341 -5.52 -25.88 3.72
N LEU A 342 -4.22 -25.67 3.49
CA LEU A 342 -3.47 -26.30 2.39
C LEU A 342 -3.59 -27.84 2.40
N ALA A 343 -3.41 -28.47 3.56
CA ALA A 343 -3.58 -29.91 3.70
C ALA A 343 -5.00 -30.37 3.33
N GLY A 344 -6.03 -29.61 3.76
CA GLY A 344 -7.42 -29.86 3.39
C GLY A 344 -7.64 -29.78 1.87
N TYR A 345 -7.13 -28.74 1.22
CA TYR A 345 -7.27 -28.58 -0.23
C TYR A 345 -6.51 -29.63 -1.02
N GLN A 346 -5.32 -30.06 -0.56
CA GLN A 346 -4.59 -31.17 -1.18
C GLN A 346 -5.40 -32.47 -1.17
N VAL A 347 -6.14 -32.76 -0.09
CA VAL A 347 -7.05 -33.93 -0.04
C VAL A 347 -8.19 -33.76 -1.03
N LYS A 348 -8.82 -32.58 -1.12
CA LYS A 348 -9.90 -32.30 -2.08
C LYS A 348 -9.41 -32.47 -3.53
N LEU A 349 -8.25 -31.92 -3.86
CA LEU A 349 -7.60 -32.06 -5.17
C LEU A 349 -7.31 -33.53 -5.52
N LYS A 350 -6.75 -34.31 -4.58
CA LYS A 350 -6.51 -35.75 -4.78
C LYS A 350 -7.80 -36.53 -5.01
N THR A 351 -8.87 -36.20 -4.28
CA THR A 351 -10.18 -36.85 -4.44
C THR A 351 -10.75 -36.66 -5.85
N VAL A 352 -10.54 -35.48 -6.45
CA VAL A 352 -10.98 -35.22 -7.82
C VAL A 352 -10.06 -35.87 -8.86
N ALA A 353 -8.75 -35.89 -8.60
CA ALA A 353 -7.76 -36.49 -9.51
C ALA A 353 -7.84 -38.02 -9.57
N ASP A 354 -8.17 -38.67 -8.44
CA ASP A 354 -8.34 -40.12 -8.34
C ASP A 354 -9.75 -40.46 -7.83
N PRO A 355 -10.78 -40.47 -8.70
CA PRO A 355 -12.15 -40.76 -8.32
C PRO A 355 -12.38 -42.25 -8.00
N ARG A 356 -11.33 -43.09 -8.06
CA ARG A 356 -11.44 -44.54 -7.95
C ARG A 356 -12.17 -44.97 -6.68
N SER A 357 -11.83 -44.43 -5.52
CA SER A 357 -12.57 -44.73 -4.28
C SER A 357 -14.05 -44.36 -4.37
N GLY A 358 -14.38 -43.25 -5.05
CA GLY A 358 -15.76 -42.83 -5.27
C GLY A 358 -16.54 -43.82 -6.15
N THR A 359 -15.91 -44.33 -7.21
CA THR A 359 -16.54 -45.33 -8.09
C THR A 359 -16.87 -46.64 -7.38
N TYR A 360 -15.96 -47.12 -6.51
CA TYR A 360 -16.21 -48.32 -5.69
C TYR A 360 -17.33 -48.09 -4.67
N ILE A 361 -17.37 -46.93 -4.01
CA ILE A 361 -18.42 -46.60 -3.04
C ILE A 361 -19.80 -46.55 -3.71
N GLU A 362 -19.92 -45.94 -4.89
CA GLU A 362 -21.20 -45.88 -5.59
C GLU A 362 -21.64 -47.25 -6.10
N ALA A 363 -20.73 -48.04 -6.69
CA ALA A 363 -21.02 -49.42 -7.07
C ALA A 363 -21.47 -50.28 -5.88
N ALA A 364 -20.84 -50.10 -4.71
CA ALA A 364 -21.24 -50.77 -3.48
C ALA A 364 -22.68 -50.41 -3.08
N LYS A 365 -23.02 -49.12 -3.09
CA LYS A 365 -24.38 -48.65 -2.75
C LYS A 365 -25.44 -49.21 -3.68
N GLU A 366 -25.15 -49.36 -4.97
CA GLU A 366 -26.10 -49.96 -5.92
C GLU A 366 -26.41 -51.42 -5.56
N PHE A 367 -25.40 -52.24 -5.26
CA PHE A 367 -25.61 -53.63 -4.82
C PHE A 367 -26.35 -53.70 -3.48
N ALA A 368 -26.00 -52.84 -2.53
CA ALA A 368 -26.67 -52.75 -1.24
C ALA A 368 -28.16 -52.37 -1.39
N LEU A 369 -28.47 -51.40 -2.25
CA LEU A 369 -29.84 -50.99 -2.55
C LEU A 369 -30.63 -52.14 -3.19
N ALA A 370 -30.02 -52.86 -4.13
CA ALA A 370 -30.63 -54.03 -4.75
C ALA A 370 -30.92 -55.13 -3.71
N ALA A 371 -29.97 -55.40 -2.80
CA ALA A 371 -30.13 -56.36 -1.72
C ALA A 371 -31.25 -55.97 -0.75
N ALA A 372 -31.29 -54.70 -0.33
CA ALA A 372 -32.31 -54.15 0.54
C ALA A 372 -33.72 -54.26 -0.10
N LYS A 373 -33.85 -53.89 -1.38
CA LYS A 373 -35.11 -54.02 -2.14
C LYS A 373 -35.55 -55.48 -2.25
N ALA A 374 -34.63 -56.38 -2.59
CA ALA A 374 -34.92 -57.81 -2.71
C ALA A 374 -35.31 -58.47 -1.37
N SER A 375 -34.86 -57.90 -0.24
CA SER A 375 -35.16 -58.37 1.12
C SER A 375 -36.57 -58.03 1.60
N GLN A 376 -37.26 -57.07 0.96
CA GLN A 376 -38.59 -56.64 1.38
C GLN A 376 -39.63 -57.76 1.23
N ASN A 377 -40.68 -57.70 2.06
CA ASN A 377 -41.82 -58.62 2.05
C ASN A 377 -41.46 -60.12 2.23
N PRO A 378 -40.77 -60.51 3.33
CA PRO A 378 -40.58 -61.92 3.69
C PRO A 378 -41.93 -62.60 4.03
N PRO A 379 -42.03 -63.95 4.03
CA PRO A 379 -40.93 -64.92 3.91
C PRO A 379 -40.42 -65.11 2.47
N HIS A 380 -39.12 -65.40 2.33
CA HIS A 380 -38.49 -65.76 1.05
C HIS A 380 -37.92 -67.18 1.12
N SER A 381 -37.80 -67.83 -0.03
CA SER A 381 -37.15 -69.15 -0.13
C SER A 381 -35.66 -69.07 0.17
N VAL A 382 -35.05 -70.21 0.51
CA VAL A 382 -33.59 -70.33 0.72
C VAL A 382 -32.81 -69.75 -0.46
N VAL A 383 -33.21 -70.10 -1.69
CA VAL A 383 -32.55 -69.62 -2.92
C VAL A 383 -32.60 -68.10 -3.03
N LYS A 384 -33.74 -67.49 -2.69
CA LYS A 384 -33.88 -66.03 -2.74
C LYS A 384 -33.06 -65.34 -1.64
N TRP A 385 -33.01 -65.91 -0.43
CA TRP A 385 -32.11 -65.41 0.62
C TRP A 385 -30.63 -65.51 0.25
N GLU A 386 -30.23 -66.60 -0.42
CA GLU A 386 -28.86 -66.77 -0.94
C GLU A 386 -28.52 -65.71 -2.00
N GLN A 387 -29.46 -65.39 -2.90
CA GLN A 387 -29.28 -64.32 -3.89
C GLN A 387 -29.10 -62.95 -3.23
N ILE A 388 -29.88 -62.67 -2.19
CA ILE A 388 -29.76 -61.43 -1.41
C ILE A 388 -28.40 -61.36 -0.70
N ALA A 389 -27.96 -62.47 -0.08
CA ALA A 389 -26.64 -62.54 0.55
C ALA A 389 -25.52 -62.26 -0.45
N LYS A 390 -25.61 -62.81 -1.67
CA LYS A 390 -24.65 -62.53 -2.75
C LYS A 390 -24.62 -61.05 -3.16
N LEU A 391 -25.74 -60.34 -3.13
CA LEU A 391 -25.77 -58.90 -3.40
C LEU A 391 -25.07 -58.10 -2.29
N TRP A 392 -25.31 -58.44 -1.02
CA TRP A 392 -24.57 -57.82 0.09
C TRP A 392 -23.07 -58.12 0.02
N GLN A 393 -22.67 -59.35 -0.31
CA GLN A 393 -21.27 -59.70 -0.49
C GLN A 393 -20.62 -58.88 -1.61
N LYS A 394 -21.26 -58.76 -2.78
CA LYS A 394 -20.75 -57.91 -3.87
C LYS A 394 -20.57 -56.45 -3.43
N SER A 395 -21.49 -55.93 -2.61
CA SER A 395 -21.38 -54.59 -2.06
C SER A 395 -20.15 -54.43 -1.15
N ILE A 396 -19.92 -55.40 -0.27
CA ILE A 396 -18.75 -55.47 0.61
C ILE A 396 -17.46 -55.56 -0.22
N ASP A 397 -17.41 -56.45 -1.22
CA ASP A 397 -16.24 -56.66 -2.08
C ASP A 397 -15.83 -55.36 -2.80
N GLN A 398 -16.79 -54.53 -3.23
CA GLN A 398 -16.47 -53.22 -3.82
C GLN A 398 -15.75 -52.31 -2.82
N LEU A 399 -16.23 -52.25 -1.57
CA LEU A 399 -15.65 -51.38 -0.54
C LEU A 399 -14.27 -51.85 -0.06
N GLU A 400 -14.00 -53.15 -0.05
CA GLU A 400 -12.69 -53.72 0.31
C GLU A 400 -11.58 -53.39 -0.70
N ASN A 401 -11.94 -53.01 -1.94
CA ASN A 401 -10.98 -52.59 -2.95
C ASN A 401 -10.38 -51.19 -2.72
N ILE A 402 -10.89 -50.44 -1.74
CA ILE A 402 -10.47 -49.07 -1.43
C ILE A 402 -9.29 -49.12 -0.46
N ARG A 403 -8.13 -48.58 -0.88
CA ARG A 403 -6.90 -48.60 -0.08
C ARG A 403 -6.93 -47.56 1.06
N VAL A 404 -6.10 -47.79 2.08
CA VAL A 404 -6.01 -46.93 3.28
C VAL A 404 -5.63 -45.49 2.93
N GLU A 405 -4.85 -45.29 1.88
CA GLU A 405 -4.37 -43.99 1.44
C GLU A 405 -5.39 -43.22 0.58
N GLU A 406 -6.47 -43.89 0.14
CA GLU A 406 -7.49 -43.27 -0.71
C GLU A 406 -8.45 -42.39 0.11
N PRO A 407 -8.85 -41.21 -0.39
CA PRO A 407 -9.72 -40.28 0.34
C PRO A 407 -11.05 -40.90 0.81
N GLY A 408 -11.58 -41.89 0.08
CA GLY A 408 -12.83 -42.57 0.41
C GLY A 408 -12.73 -43.65 1.50
N TYR A 409 -11.53 -43.98 2.00
CA TYR A 409 -11.33 -45.12 2.90
C TYR A 409 -12.20 -45.07 4.17
N VAL A 410 -12.24 -43.92 4.86
CA VAL A 410 -13.01 -43.78 6.11
C VAL A 410 -14.51 -43.96 5.86
N ALA A 411 -15.02 -43.41 4.76
CA ALA A 411 -16.41 -43.58 4.37
C ALA A 411 -16.72 -45.05 4.02
N ALA A 412 -15.80 -45.73 3.33
CA ALA A 412 -15.92 -47.13 2.98
C ALA A 412 -15.94 -48.04 4.22
N GLN A 413 -15.09 -47.80 5.22
CA GLN A 413 -15.07 -48.57 6.47
C GLN A 413 -16.38 -48.48 7.24
N LYS A 414 -17.03 -47.30 7.24
CA LYS A 414 -18.34 -47.13 7.87
C LYS A 414 -19.42 -47.96 7.16
N LEU A 415 -19.45 -47.94 5.82
CA LEU A 415 -20.38 -48.75 5.03
C LEU A 415 -20.10 -50.25 5.15
N LEU A 416 -18.83 -50.65 5.21
CA LEU A 416 -18.44 -52.05 5.42
C LEU A 416 -19.05 -52.63 6.70
N ALA A 417 -18.94 -51.92 7.82
CA ALA A 417 -19.51 -52.36 9.09
C ALA A 417 -21.04 -52.53 9.01
N GLU A 418 -21.73 -51.60 8.36
CA GLU A 418 -23.18 -51.67 8.14
C GLU A 418 -23.55 -52.85 7.24
N TYR A 419 -22.86 -53.04 6.12
CA TYR A 419 -23.18 -54.06 5.12
C TYR A 419 -22.83 -55.46 5.60
N GLN A 420 -21.74 -55.62 6.37
CA GLN A 420 -21.41 -56.88 7.06
C GLN A 420 -22.50 -57.26 8.07
N THR A 421 -23.04 -56.28 8.81
CA THR A 421 -24.17 -56.50 9.73
C THR A 421 -25.41 -56.97 8.97
N ASN A 422 -25.74 -56.29 7.86
CA ASN A 422 -26.89 -56.67 7.02
C ASN A 422 -26.73 -58.07 6.41
N LEU A 423 -25.54 -58.42 5.92
CA LEU A 423 -25.23 -59.76 5.43
C LEU A 423 -25.44 -60.81 6.52
N GLY A 424 -24.95 -60.57 7.74
CA GLY A 424 -25.14 -61.48 8.87
C GLY A 424 -26.62 -61.73 9.20
N ILE A 425 -27.46 -60.68 9.11
CA ILE A 425 -28.92 -60.80 9.29
C ILE A 425 -29.52 -61.68 8.18
N ILE A 426 -29.13 -61.48 6.93
CA ILE A 426 -29.64 -62.26 5.79
C ILE A 426 -29.21 -63.73 5.87
N GLU A 427 -27.96 -64.00 6.23
CA GLU A 427 -27.45 -65.37 6.43
C GLU A 427 -28.19 -66.08 7.56
N THR A 428 -28.49 -65.38 8.65
CA THR A 428 -29.31 -65.92 9.75
C THR A 428 -30.72 -66.27 9.27
N ARG A 429 -31.35 -65.41 8.46
CA ARG A 429 -32.67 -65.69 7.86
C ARG A 429 -32.64 -66.87 6.89
N ARG A 430 -31.59 -66.95 6.06
CA ARG A 430 -31.38 -68.08 5.13
C ARG A 430 -31.28 -69.40 5.88
N LYS A 431 -30.52 -69.43 6.98
CA LYS A 431 -30.37 -70.60 7.83
C LYS A 431 -31.69 -71.02 8.48
N ALA A 432 -32.42 -70.07 9.07
CA ALA A 432 -33.72 -70.33 9.67
C ALA A 432 -34.73 -70.88 8.65
N GLU A 433 -34.75 -70.34 7.43
CA GLU A 433 -35.58 -70.84 6.33
C GLU A 433 -35.21 -72.28 5.94
N SER A 434 -33.91 -72.58 5.80
CA SER A 434 -33.42 -73.92 5.46
C SER A 434 -33.79 -74.96 6.53
N GLU A 435 -33.62 -74.60 7.81
CA GLU A 435 -33.96 -75.47 8.95
C GLU A 435 -35.48 -75.69 9.05
N ALA A 436 -36.27 -74.66 8.76
CA ALA A 436 -37.73 -74.76 8.70
C ALA A 436 -38.21 -75.69 7.59
N GLN A 437 -37.62 -75.58 6.38
CA GLN A 437 -37.93 -76.47 5.26
C GLN A 437 -37.57 -77.92 5.57
N ALA A 438 -36.37 -78.18 6.11
CA ALA A 438 -35.95 -79.53 6.51
C ALA A 438 -36.85 -80.11 7.62
N SER A 439 -37.25 -79.28 8.59
CA SER A 439 -38.14 -79.70 9.67
C SER A 439 -39.55 -80.05 9.16
N LEU A 440 -40.07 -79.26 8.21
CA LEU A 440 -41.37 -79.52 7.58
C LEU A 440 -41.32 -80.80 6.74
N GLN A 441 -40.27 -80.97 5.94
CA GLN A 441 -40.08 -82.19 5.14
C GLN A 441 -40.01 -83.43 6.04
N ALA A 442 -39.20 -83.41 7.09
CA ALA A 442 -39.10 -84.53 8.01
C ALA A 442 -40.43 -84.81 8.74
N ALA A 443 -41.20 -83.77 9.09
CA ALA A 443 -42.54 -83.95 9.65
C ALA A 443 -43.49 -84.61 8.64
N ASN A 444 -43.46 -84.18 7.38
CA ASN A 444 -44.26 -84.78 6.30
C ASN A 444 -43.89 -86.25 6.05
N GLU A 445 -42.60 -86.60 6.04
CA GLU A 445 -42.13 -87.99 5.94
C GLU A 445 -42.62 -88.85 7.11
N GLN A 446 -42.59 -88.31 8.34
CA GLN A 446 -43.13 -88.98 9.53
C GLN A 446 -44.64 -89.19 9.44
N ILE A 447 -45.39 -88.20 8.93
CA ILE A 447 -46.83 -88.30 8.70
C ILE A 447 -47.14 -89.37 7.65
N GLN A 448 -46.43 -89.36 6.52
CA GLN A 448 -46.60 -90.37 5.46
C GLN A 448 -46.33 -91.79 5.97
N GLY A 449 -45.26 -91.97 6.77
CA GLY A 449 -44.97 -93.26 7.40
C GLY A 449 -46.05 -93.74 8.35
N LEU A 450 -46.69 -92.83 9.10
CA LEU A 450 -47.84 -93.16 9.95
C LEU A 450 -49.09 -93.54 9.14
N ILE A 451 -49.32 -92.91 8.00
CA ILE A 451 -50.44 -93.22 7.11
C ILE A 451 -50.24 -94.60 6.45
N ALA A 452 -49.02 -94.88 5.98
CA ALA A 452 -48.70 -96.13 5.30
C ALA A 452 -48.70 -97.36 6.25
N SER A 453 -48.25 -97.18 7.50
CA SER A 453 -48.16 -98.27 8.48
C SER A 453 -48.46 -97.77 9.91
N PRO A 454 -49.76 -97.63 10.28
CA PRO A 454 -50.14 -97.14 11.59
C PRO A 454 -49.76 -98.14 12.71
N PRO A 455 -49.20 -97.69 13.86
CA PRO A 455 -48.92 -98.57 14.99
C PRO A 455 -50.19 -99.21 15.56
N ALA A 456 -50.16 -100.51 15.84
CA ALA A 456 -51.27 -101.23 16.47
C ALA A 456 -51.51 -100.79 17.93
N ASN A 457 -50.47 -100.34 18.63
CA ASN A 457 -50.57 -99.82 20.01
C ASN A 457 -50.97 -98.33 20.00
N PRO A 458 -52.13 -97.96 20.59
CA PRO A 458 -52.58 -96.56 20.66
C PRO A 458 -51.59 -95.61 21.34
N GLN A 459 -50.87 -96.07 22.37
CA GLN A 459 -49.90 -95.24 23.09
C GLN A 459 -48.67 -94.92 22.23
N GLN A 460 -48.25 -95.89 21.40
CA GLN A 460 -47.15 -95.70 20.46
C GLN A 460 -47.54 -94.73 19.34
N LEU A 461 -48.79 -94.79 18.85
CA LEU A 461 -49.33 -93.83 17.88
C LEU A 461 -49.35 -92.41 18.47
N LYS A 462 -49.87 -92.23 19.70
CA LYS A 462 -49.84 -90.94 20.41
C LYS A 462 -48.43 -90.38 20.57
N GLY A 463 -47.45 -91.22 20.94
CA GLY A 463 -46.05 -90.84 21.04
C GLY A 463 -45.45 -90.35 19.72
N LYS A 464 -45.71 -91.04 18.60
CA LYS A 464 -45.25 -90.61 17.27
C LYS A 464 -45.89 -89.30 16.82
N ILE A 465 -47.19 -89.12 17.06
CA ILE A 465 -47.90 -87.85 16.76
C ILE A 465 -47.34 -86.71 17.62
N GLN A 466 -47.06 -86.95 18.90
CA GLN A 466 -46.42 -85.95 19.77
C GLN A 466 -45.03 -85.55 19.27
N GLY A 467 -44.26 -86.50 18.73
CA GLY A 467 -42.97 -86.23 18.07
C GLY A 467 -43.11 -85.29 16.88
N ILE A 468 -44.12 -85.52 16.03
CA ILE A 468 -44.44 -84.64 14.88
C ILE A 468 -44.83 -83.24 15.38
N ILE A 469 -45.70 -83.14 16.40
CA ILE A 469 -46.09 -81.85 17.00
C ILE A 469 -44.86 -81.10 17.53
N ASN A 470 -43.97 -81.77 18.25
CA ASN A 470 -42.75 -81.15 18.80
C ASN A 470 -41.85 -80.61 17.69
N ARG A 471 -41.71 -81.35 16.58
CA ARG A 471 -40.95 -80.89 15.40
C ARG A 471 -41.62 -79.72 14.69
N LEU A 472 -42.93 -79.77 14.45
CA LEU A 472 -43.65 -78.67 13.82
C LEU A 472 -43.58 -77.37 14.65
N LYS A 473 -43.48 -77.49 15.99
CA LYS A 473 -43.29 -76.33 16.89
C LYS A 473 -41.93 -75.66 16.76
N THR A 474 -40.90 -76.31 16.22
CA THR A 474 -39.58 -75.68 16.02
C THR A 474 -39.53 -74.79 14.78
N ILE A 475 -40.55 -74.85 13.91
CA ILE A 475 -40.64 -74.05 12.70
C ILE A 475 -41.02 -72.62 13.07
N GLN A 476 -40.08 -71.69 12.84
CA GLN A 476 -40.20 -70.29 13.24
C GLN A 476 -41.15 -69.49 12.35
N ALA A 477 -41.81 -68.48 12.92
CA ALA A 477 -42.60 -67.51 12.18
C ALA A 477 -41.72 -66.69 11.23
N GLY A 478 -42.26 -66.35 10.05
CA GLY A 478 -41.51 -65.62 9.02
C GLY A 478 -40.66 -66.50 8.09
N THR A 479 -40.86 -67.82 8.14
CA THR A 479 -40.36 -68.79 7.14
C THR A 479 -41.47 -69.22 6.19
N THR A 480 -41.13 -69.71 4.99
CA THR A 480 -42.15 -70.14 4.01
C THR A 480 -42.91 -71.39 4.49
N ALA A 481 -42.23 -72.26 5.23
CA ALA A 481 -42.78 -73.48 5.83
C ALA A 481 -43.77 -73.21 7.00
N TYR A 482 -43.76 -72.01 7.59
CA TYR A 482 -44.52 -71.74 8.81
C TYR A 482 -46.04 -71.95 8.65
N THR A 483 -46.62 -71.46 7.56
CA THR A 483 -48.09 -71.51 7.38
C THR A 483 -48.59 -72.95 7.21
N GLU A 484 -47.86 -73.79 6.49
CA GLU A 484 -48.15 -75.22 6.37
C GLU A 484 -47.92 -75.95 7.68
N ALA A 485 -46.82 -75.65 8.37
CA ALA A 485 -46.52 -76.24 9.67
C ALA A 485 -47.63 -75.99 10.69
N GLN A 486 -48.20 -74.77 10.74
CA GLN A 486 -49.33 -74.48 11.62
C GLN A 486 -50.58 -75.28 11.27
N LYS A 487 -50.88 -75.47 9.97
CA LYS A 487 -52.01 -76.31 9.53
C LYS A 487 -51.83 -77.78 9.95
N LEU A 488 -50.62 -78.32 9.76
CA LEU A 488 -50.28 -79.69 10.17
C LEU A 488 -50.30 -79.86 11.69
N LEU A 489 -49.86 -78.83 12.42
CA LEU A 489 -49.85 -78.83 13.89
C LEU A 489 -51.26 -78.92 14.45
N VAL A 490 -52.20 -78.12 13.93
CA VAL A 490 -53.63 -78.19 14.31
C VAL A 490 -54.22 -79.57 13.99
N SER A 491 -53.89 -80.12 12.82
CA SER A 491 -54.37 -81.44 12.39
C SER A 491 -53.85 -82.56 13.31
N ALA A 492 -52.56 -82.52 13.65
CA ALA A 492 -51.92 -83.48 14.56
C ALA A 492 -52.48 -83.38 15.98
N GLN A 493 -52.73 -82.17 16.49
CA GLN A 493 -53.34 -81.95 17.80
C GLN A 493 -54.76 -82.53 17.88
N LYS A 494 -55.58 -82.28 16.84
CA LYS A 494 -56.93 -82.85 16.77
C LYS A 494 -56.89 -84.37 16.76
N ARG A 495 -55.93 -84.98 16.05
CA ARG A 495 -55.76 -86.43 16.01
C ARG A 495 -55.29 -87.03 17.34
N LEU A 496 -54.59 -86.27 18.17
CA LEU A 496 -54.14 -86.72 19.49
C LEU A 496 -55.26 -86.71 20.54
N GLN A 497 -56.32 -85.92 20.31
CA GLN A 497 -57.53 -85.83 21.14
C GLN A 497 -58.60 -86.89 20.80
N GLN A 498 -58.52 -87.48 19.62
CA GLN A 498 -59.29 -88.67 19.22
C GLN A 498 -58.60 -89.93 19.74
#